data_AF-G7CM47-F1
#
_entry.id   AF-G7CM47-F1
#
_cell.length_a   1.000
_cell.length_b   1.000
_cell.length_c   1.000
_cell.angle_alpha   90.00
_cell.angle_beta   90.00
_cell.angle_gamma   90.00
#
_symmetry.space_group_name_H-M   'P 1'
#
loop_
_entity.id
_entity.type
_entity.pdbx_description
1 polymer ?
#
loop_
_entity_poly.entity_id
_entity_poly.type
_entity_poly.pdbx_seq_one_letter_code
_entity_poly.pdbx_strand_id
1 'polypeptide(L)' 'MSAVQERQALSERAEQSGWQRREVDHVDVYTRGDTRIRVIWSGSERIAGASLFHDDIMTTYTRDVAAIDRWFKR' A
#
# COMPACT_ATOMS: atom_id res chain seq x y z
N MET A 1 10.45 4.79 -16.55
CA MET A 1 9.56 5.41 -15.55
C MET A 1 10.35 5.48 -14.25
N SER A 2 10.49 6.66 -13.65
CA SER A 2 11.37 6.89 -12.50
C SER A 2 10.76 6.36 -11.19
N ALA A 3 11.61 6.05 -10.22
CA ALA A 3 11.28 5.50 -8.90
C ALA A 3 10.08 6.17 -8.19
N VAL A 4 10.08 7.51 -8.21
CA VAL A 4 9.01 8.34 -7.64
C VAL A 4 7.66 8.07 -8.29
N GLN A 5 7.62 7.68 -9.57
CA GLN A 5 6.38 7.49 -10.31
C GLN A 5 5.60 6.26 -9.87
N GLU A 6 6.24 5.16 -9.45
CA GLU A 6 5.50 3.95 -9.04
C GLU A 6 4.84 4.13 -7.67
N ARG A 7 5.61 4.64 -6.69
CA ARG A 7 5.09 4.97 -5.35
C ARG A 7 4.00 6.03 -5.42
N GLN A 8 4.18 7.06 -6.25
CA GLN A 8 3.18 8.09 -6.47
C GLN A 8 1.92 7.53 -7.15
N ALA A 9 2.07 6.72 -8.21
CA ALA A 9 0.94 6.13 -8.90
C ALA A 9 0.13 5.18 -8.00
N LEU A 10 0.78 4.46 -7.08
CA LEU A 10 0.09 3.64 -6.08
C LEU A 10 -0.70 4.52 -5.11
N SER A 11 -0.11 5.61 -4.63
CA SER A 11 -0.77 6.60 -3.77
C SER A 11 -2.03 7.15 -4.40
N GLU A 12 -1.93 7.60 -5.65
CA GLU A 12 -3.05 8.18 -6.39
C GLU A 12 -4.20 7.19 -6.56
N ARG A 13 -3.91 5.92 -6.86
CA ARG A 13 -4.95 4.87 -6.95
C ARG A 13 -5.62 4.61 -5.60
N ALA A 14 -4.85 4.61 -4.51
CA ALA A 14 -5.38 4.41 -3.17
C ALA A 14 -6.29 5.58 -2.76
N GLU A 15 -5.84 6.82 -2.96
CA GLU A 15 -6.60 8.04 -2.67
C GLU A 15 -7.91 8.11 -3.48
N GLN A 16 -7.86 7.78 -4.78
CA GLN A 16 -9.06 7.67 -5.63
C GLN A 16 -10.07 6.64 -5.12
N SER A 17 -9.62 5.63 -4.37
CA SER A 17 -10.46 4.59 -3.78
C SER A 17 -10.83 4.87 -2.30
N GLY A 18 -10.62 6.11 -1.84
CA GLY A 18 -11.01 6.60 -0.51
C GLY A 18 -10.07 6.19 0.62
N TRP A 19 -8.85 5.74 0.31
CA TRP A 19 -7.85 5.42 1.32
C TRP A 19 -7.08 6.65 1.76
N GLN A 20 -6.79 6.72 3.06
CA GLN A 20 -5.90 7.72 3.61
C GLN A 20 -4.48 7.16 3.64
N ARG A 21 -3.51 7.88 3.06
CA ARG A 21 -2.10 7.50 3.07
C ARG A 21 -1.35 8.23 4.18
N ARG A 22 -0.47 7.51 4.86
CA ARG A 22 0.59 8.05 5.72
C ARG A 22 1.92 7.46 5.30
N GLU A 23 2.84 8.32 4.90
CA GLU A 23 4.22 7.95 4.59
C GLU A 23 5.06 7.91 5.88
N VAL A 24 5.77 6.79 6.09
CA VAL A 24 6.65 6.56 7.24
C VAL A 24 7.94 5.91 6.72
N ASP A 25 8.94 6.75 6.40
CA ASP A 25 10.21 6.30 5.83
C ASP A 25 9.98 5.45 4.57
N HIS A 26 10.49 4.21 4.53
CA HIS A 26 10.32 3.27 3.43
C HIS A 26 8.98 2.51 3.47
N VAL A 27 8.03 2.92 4.31
CA VAL A 27 6.71 2.28 4.43
C VAL A 27 5.60 3.28 4.16
N ASP A 28 4.69 2.92 3.26
CA ASP A 28 3.40 3.61 3.16
C ASP A 28 2.32 2.83 3.91
N VAL A 29 1.58 3.54 4.75
CA VAL A 29 0.45 3.00 5.48
C VAL A 29 -0.83 3.58 4.90
N TYR A 30 -1.70 2.72 4.39
CA TYR A 30 -3.01 3.08 3.89
C TYR A 30 -4.08 2.61 4.86
N THR A 31 -5.00 3.49 5.23
CA THR A 31 -6.10 3.16 6.16
C THR A 31 -7.45 3.54 5.57
N ARG A 32 -8.44 2.67 5.76
CA ARG A 32 -9.84 2.94 5.43
C ARG A 32 -10.75 2.14 6.37
N GLY A 33 -11.39 2.82 7.31
CA GLY A 33 -12.16 2.16 8.38
C GLY A 33 -11.25 1.30 9.27
N ASP A 34 -11.66 0.07 9.53
CA ASP A 34 -10.91 -0.96 10.28
C ASP A 34 -9.76 -1.61 9.49
N THR A 35 -9.67 -1.32 8.19
CA THR A 35 -8.75 -1.99 7.29
C THR A 35 -7.50 -1.14 7.10
N ARG A 36 -6.34 -1.78 7.22
CA ARG A 36 -5.03 -1.14 7.04
C ARG A 36 -4.15 -1.96 6.12
N ILE A 37 -3.52 -1.31 5.16
CA ILE A 37 -2.50 -1.90 4.29
C ILE A 37 -1.17 -1.23 4.61
N ARG A 38 -0.13 -2.02 4.86
CA ARG A 38 1.25 -1.51 4.94
C ARG A 38 2.00 -1.96 3.71
N VAL A 39 2.53 -1.03 2.92
CA VAL A 39 3.37 -1.31 1.75
C VAL A 39 4.79 -0.92 2.10
N ILE A 40 5.70 -1.89 2.02
CA ILE A 40 7.12 -1.74 2.30
C ILE A 40 7.84 -1.56 0.97
N TRP A 41 8.66 -0.53 0.89
CA TRP A 41 9.48 -0.21 -0.28
C TRP A 41 10.93 -0.63 -0.06
N SER A 42 11.53 -1.20 -1.10
CA SER A 42 12.97 -1.41 -1.21
C SER A 42 13.56 -0.26 -2.00
N GLY A 43 14.21 0.67 -1.29
CA GLY A 43 14.58 1.96 -1.85
C GLY A 43 13.35 2.74 -2.33
N SER A 44 13.52 3.56 -3.36
CA SER A 44 12.43 4.34 -3.95
C SER A 44 11.69 3.61 -5.09
N GLU A 45 12.05 2.35 -5.41
CA GLU A 45 11.75 1.75 -6.72
C GLU A 45 10.88 0.50 -6.72
N ARG A 46 10.87 -0.30 -5.64
CA ARG A 46 10.20 -1.60 -5.68
C ARG A 46 9.45 -1.89 -4.41
N ILE A 47 8.28 -2.48 -4.53
CA ILE A 47 7.59 -3.05 -3.38
C ILE A 47 8.39 -4.26 -2.89
N ALA A 48 8.90 -4.17 -1.66
CA ALA A 48 9.54 -5.27 -0.95
C ALA A 48 8.51 -6.28 -0.41
N GLY A 49 7.32 -5.78 -0.11
CA GLY A 49 6.16 -6.55 0.33
C GLY A 49 5.05 -5.66 0.84
N ALA A 50 3.88 -6.23 1.06
CA ALA A 50 2.76 -5.55 1.68
C ALA A 50 1.97 -6.50 2.59
N SER A 51 1.42 -5.93 3.66
CA SER A 51 0.58 -6.62 4.62
C SER A 51 -0.80 -5.99 4.69
N LEU A 52 -1.84 -6.81 4.62
CA LEU A 52 -3.22 -6.43 4.89
C LEU A 52 -3.54 -6.75 6.36
N PHE A 53 -4.19 -5.79 7.01
CA PHE A 53 -4.69 -5.89 8.37
C PHE A 53 -6.19 -5.59 8.38
N HIS A 54 -6.91 -6.29 9.24
CA HIS A 54 -8.30 -6.02 9.60
C HIS A 54 -8.41 -6.13 11.13
N ASP A 55 -8.97 -5.12 11.78
CA ASP A 55 -9.01 -5.01 13.25
C ASP A 55 -7.64 -5.24 13.89
N ASP A 56 -6.60 -4.61 13.33
CA ASP A 56 -5.19 -4.73 13.72
C ASP A 56 -4.56 -6.14 13.60
N ILE A 57 -5.31 -7.14 13.15
CA ILE A 57 -4.80 -8.50 12.89
C ILE A 57 -4.26 -8.57 11.47
N MET A 58 -3.00 -9.00 11.30
CA MET A 58 -2.45 -9.24 9.97
C MET A 58 -3.13 -10.47 9.35
N THR A 59 -3.82 -10.27 8.23
CA THR A 59 -4.58 -11.33 7.55
C THR A 59 -3.85 -11.87 6.33
N THR A 60 -3.06 -11.05 5.64
CA THR A 60 -2.37 -11.46 4.41
C THR A 60 -1.07 -10.71 4.24
N TYR A 61 -0.05 -11.38 3.71
CA TYR A 61 1.19 -10.79 3.23
C TYR A 61 1.40 -11.16 1.75
N THR A 62 1.85 -10.20 0.94
CA THR A 62 2.13 -10.43 -0.48
C THR A 62 3.31 -9.59 -0.97
N ARG A 63 3.90 -10.00 -2.09
CA ARG A 63 4.83 -9.16 -2.89
C ARG A 63 4.25 -8.80 -4.25
N ASP A 64 3.03 -9.25 -4.54
CA ASP A 64 2.35 -9.00 -5.81
C ASP A 64 1.62 -7.65 -5.77
N VAL A 65 2.02 -6.74 -6.66
CA VAL A 65 1.41 -5.41 -6.83
C VAL A 65 -0.06 -5.52 -7.23
N ALA A 66 -0.41 -6.51 -8.07
CA ALA A 66 -1.79 -6.70 -8.50
C ALA A 66 -2.71 -7.11 -7.34
N ALA A 67 -2.18 -7.81 -6.33
CA ALA A 67 -2.92 -8.12 -5.11
C ALA A 67 -3.18 -6.86 -4.27
N ILE A 68 -2.20 -5.96 -4.17
CA ILE A 68 -2.33 -4.69 -3.46
C ILE A 68 -3.39 -3.81 -4.14
N ASP A 69 -3.35 -3.69 -5.47
CA ASP A 69 -4.35 -2.93 -6.23
C ASP A 69 -5.78 -3.48 -6.03
N ARG A 70 -5.94 -4.80 -5.86
CA ARG A 70 -7.25 -5.41 -5.53
C ARG A 70 -7.73 -5.03 -4.14
N TRP A 71 -6.83 -4.86 -3.17
CA TRP A 71 -7.22 -4.43 -1.82
C TRP A 71 -7.73 -2.99 -1.82
N PHE A 72 -7.14 -2.10 -2.62
CA PHE A 72 -7.64 -0.73 -2.72
C PHE A 72 -9.04 -0.63 -3.31
N LYS A 73 -9.38 -1.52 -4.24
CA LYS A 73 -10.69 -1.57 -4.94
C LYS A 73 -11.80 -2.28 -4.17
N ARG A 74 -11.45 -3.11 -3.19
CA ARG A 74 -12.43 -3.63 -2.23
C ARG A 74 -13.02 -2.49 -1.43
#